data_AF-A0AAW5T3J5-F1
#
_entry.id   AF-A0AAW5T3J5-F1
#
_cell.length_a   1.000
_cell.length_b   1.000
_cell.length_c   1.000
_cell.angle_alpha   90.00
_cell.angle_beta   90.00
_cell.angle_gamma   90.00
#
_symmetry.space_group_name_H-M   'P 1'
#
loop_
_entity.id
_entity.type
_entity.pdbx_description
1 polymer ?
#
loop_
_entity_poly.entity_id
_entity_poly.type
_entity_poly.pdbx_seq_one_letter_code
_entity_poly.pdbx_strand_id
1 'polypeptide(L)'
;MSQVAWAAQVAGKPVSTKEIDEREVALRAGNRASALPRPGTSEGRQLRRWLTQLVVAERVVDGEATARGLAALGAPGLDEVLPDTAARLEIGSVAAATLGTSIARAVFADVTAAVEVSDAEVTAYHARNPLRFAEAQTGPHGWRTRPPAPALDEVHDRIAAHLRAAARRQAFRQWLDARCAALVELAPGYEHPGDPRQPDNTHKH
;
A
#
# COMPACT_ATOMS: atom_id res chain seq x y z
N MET A 1 19.64 5.14 31.19
CA MET A 1 18.96 5.65 29.98
C MET A 1 17.51 5.26 30.12
N SER A 2 16.60 6.24 30.27
CA SER A 2 15.16 5.97 30.41
C SER A 2 14.69 5.22 29.17
N GLN A 3 14.19 4.00 29.33
CA GLN A 3 13.60 3.25 28.22
C GLN A 3 12.40 4.04 27.72
N VAL A 4 12.47 4.56 26.50
CA VAL A 4 11.35 5.26 25.89
C VAL A 4 10.19 4.26 25.81
N ALA A 5 9.09 4.53 26.52
CA ALA A 5 7.92 3.63 26.60
C ALA A 5 7.08 3.61 25.31
N TRP A 6 7.50 4.35 24.29
CA TRP A 6 6.82 4.51 23.01
C TRP A 6 7.78 4.29 21.84
N ALA A 7 7.27 3.68 20.77
CA ALA A 7 7.97 3.44 19.52
C ALA A 7 7.80 4.59 18.53
N ALA A 8 6.64 5.25 18.56
CA ALA A 8 6.34 6.45 17.79
C ALA A 8 5.33 7.35 18.51
N GLN A 9 5.16 8.58 18.03
CA GLN A 9 4.01 9.44 18.30
C GLN A 9 3.35 9.80 16.98
N VAL A 10 2.01 9.83 16.96
CA VAL A 10 1.22 10.25 15.79
C VAL A 10 0.34 11.41 16.23
N ALA A 11 0.60 12.61 15.69
CA ALA A 11 -0.06 13.84 16.09
C ALA A 11 -0.05 14.04 17.64
N GLY A 12 1.11 13.78 18.27
CA GLY A 12 1.30 13.86 19.72
C GLY A 12 0.70 12.72 20.55
N LYS A 13 0.05 11.72 19.92
CA LYS A 13 -0.48 10.53 20.61
C LYS A 13 0.53 9.38 20.55
N PRO A 14 0.92 8.76 21.68
CA PRO A 14 1.95 7.73 21.69
C PRO A 14 1.46 6.40 21.09
N VAL A 15 2.36 5.74 20.37
CA VAL A 15 2.33 4.32 20.02
C VAL A 15 3.29 3.61 20.96
N SER A 16 2.75 2.78 21.86
CA SER A 16 3.60 2.14 22.89
C SER A 16 4.49 1.05 22.30
N THR A 17 5.65 0.79 22.90
CA THR A 17 6.46 -0.38 22.51
C THR A 17 5.73 -1.70 22.75
N LYS A 18 4.95 -1.76 23.84
CA LYS A 18 4.09 -2.89 24.19
C LYS A 18 3.08 -3.23 23.08
N GLU A 19 2.49 -2.22 22.45
CA GLU A 19 1.58 -2.45 21.32
C GLU A 19 2.28 -3.09 20.12
N ILE A 20 3.52 -2.67 19.84
CA ILE A 20 4.33 -3.30 18.78
C ILE A 20 4.67 -4.76 19.15
N ASP A 21 4.98 -5.03 20.42
CA ASP A 21 5.22 -6.39 20.91
C ASP A 21 3.99 -7.29 20.75
N GLU A 22 2.82 -6.81 21.18
CA GLU A 22 1.55 -7.53 21.06
C GLU A 22 1.22 -7.84 19.59
N ARG A 23 1.48 -6.87 18.70
CA ARG A 23 1.23 -7.03 17.26
C ARG A 23 2.22 -7.99 16.61
N GLU A 24 3.48 -7.99 17.03
CA GLU A 24 4.46 -8.97 16.59
C GLU A 24 4.07 -10.38 17.05
N VAL A 25 3.63 -10.55 18.30
CA VAL A 25 3.14 -11.82 18.83
C VAL A 25 1.94 -12.33 18.02
N ALA A 26 0.96 -11.47 17.75
CA ALA A 26 -0.20 -11.83 16.93
C ALA A 26 0.22 -12.25 15.51
N LEU A 27 1.17 -11.53 14.88
CA LEU A 27 1.68 -11.86 13.56
C LEU A 27 2.40 -13.22 13.55
N ARG A 28 3.19 -13.51 14.59
CA ARG A 28 3.89 -14.80 14.77
C ARG A 28 2.97 -15.96 15.14
N ALA A 29 1.79 -15.69 15.68
CA ALA A 29 0.76 -16.70 15.91
C ALA A 29 -0.07 -17.02 14.65
N GLY A 30 0.04 -16.21 13.60
CA GLY A 30 -0.73 -16.36 12.37
C GLY A 30 -0.13 -17.35 11.35
N ASN A 31 -0.88 -17.60 10.27
CA ASN A 31 -0.55 -18.57 9.22
C ASN A 31 0.76 -18.32 8.46
N ARG A 32 1.43 -17.17 8.69
CA ARG A 32 2.70 -16.80 8.05
C ARG A 32 3.89 -16.87 9.00
N ALA A 33 3.73 -17.43 10.20
CA ALA A 33 4.76 -17.52 11.22
C ALA A 33 6.11 -18.05 10.70
N SER A 34 6.07 -19.10 9.87
CA SER A 34 7.26 -19.76 9.32
C SER A 34 8.06 -18.90 8.32
N ALA A 35 7.44 -17.86 7.75
CA ALA A 35 8.08 -16.95 6.81
C ALA A 35 8.67 -15.70 7.49
N LEU A 36 8.49 -15.54 8.80
CA LEU A 36 8.94 -14.35 9.51
C LEU A 36 10.41 -14.47 9.93
N PRO A 37 11.18 -13.38 9.84
CA PRO A 37 12.51 -13.32 10.44
C PRO A 37 12.52 -13.70 11.91
N ARG A 38 13.59 -14.39 12.33
CA ARG A 38 13.77 -14.81 13.73
C ARG A 38 13.92 -13.59 14.65
N PRO A 39 13.38 -13.63 15.87
CA PRO A 39 13.65 -12.60 16.88
C PRO A 39 15.15 -12.44 17.15
N GLY A 40 15.59 -11.22 17.47
CA GLY A 40 16.99 -10.91 17.81
C GLY A 40 17.95 -10.76 16.63
N THR A 41 17.54 -11.07 15.40
CA THR A 41 18.34 -10.82 14.19
C THR A 41 18.15 -9.38 13.68
N SER A 42 19.02 -8.94 12.77
CA SER A 42 18.84 -7.66 12.05
C SER A 42 17.53 -7.64 11.26
N GLU A 43 17.21 -8.71 10.56
CA GLU A 43 15.92 -8.88 9.85
C GLU A 43 14.73 -8.86 10.81
N GLY A 44 14.87 -9.42 12.02
CA GLY A 44 13.87 -9.32 13.08
C GLY A 44 13.66 -7.88 13.56
N ARG A 45 14.73 -7.09 13.69
CA ARG A 45 14.62 -5.64 13.96
C ARG A 45 13.95 -4.90 12.80
N GLN A 46 14.24 -5.27 11.56
CA GLN A 46 13.56 -4.69 10.39
C GLN A 46 12.05 -5.02 10.37
N LEU A 47 11.65 -6.24 10.75
CA LEU A 47 10.24 -6.58 10.92
C LEU A 47 9.55 -5.67 11.94
N ARG A 48 10.20 -5.40 13.07
CA ARG A 48 9.66 -4.49 14.11
C ARG A 48 9.53 -3.05 13.64
N ARG A 49 10.51 -2.55 12.87
CA ARG A 49 10.42 -1.23 12.25
C ARG A 49 9.27 -1.16 11.24
N TRP A 50 9.11 -2.19 10.41
CA TRP A 50 7.99 -2.28 9.48
C TRP A 50 6.63 -2.34 10.20
N LEU A 51 6.52 -3.11 11.29
CA LEU A 51 5.31 -3.13 12.12
C LEU A 51 5.00 -1.75 12.71
N THR A 52 6.03 -1.02 13.13
CA THR A 52 5.87 0.36 13.62
C THR A 52 5.35 1.27 12.51
N GLN A 53 5.91 1.17 11.29
CA GLN A 53 5.41 1.92 10.12
C GLN A 53 3.95 1.61 9.79
N LEU A 54 3.54 0.34 9.88
CA LEU A 54 2.16 -0.05 9.66
C LEU A 54 1.24 0.56 10.73
N VAL A 55 1.61 0.45 12.00
CA VAL A 55 0.79 0.97 13.11
C VAL A 55 0.65 2.49 13.08
N VAL A 56 1.71 3.23 12.69
CA VAL A 56 1.59 4.69 12.53
C VAL A 56 0.75 5.06 11.32
N ALA A 57 0.89 4.34 10.19
CA ALA A 57 0.08 4.58 9.00
C ALA A 57 -1.41 4.34 9.27
N GLU A 58 -1.75 3.27 9.99
CA GLU A 58 -3.12 2.98 10.44
C GLU A 58 -3.67 4.13 11.29
N ARG A 59 -2.92 4.63 12.29
CA ARG A 59 -3.35 5.77 13.11
C ARG A 59 -3.53 7.06 12.31
N VAL A 60 -2.67 7.32 11.33
CA VAL A 60 -2.81 8.48 10.43
C VAL A 60 -4.10 8.38 9.64
N VAL A 61 -4.41 7.20 9.11
CA VAL A 61 -5.65 6.93 8.36
C VAL A 61 -6.88 7.04 9.25
N ASP A 62 -6.88 6.47 10.45
CA ASP A 62 -7.99 6.58 11.41
C ASP A 62 -8.23 8.03 11.85
N GLY A 63 -7.14 8.79 12.05
CA GLY A 63 -7.20 10.22 12.33
C GLY A 63 -7.82 11.01 11.19
N GLU A 64 -7.43 10.71 9.93
CA GLU A 64 -8.02 11.33 8.76
C GLU A 64 -9.51 10.98 8.61
N ALA A 65 -9.87 9.71 8.78
CA ALA A 65 -11.25 9.25 8.73
C ALA A 65 -12.13 10.01 9.73
N THR A 66 -11.63 10.15 10.97
CA THR A 66 -12.32 10.90 12.02
C THR A 66 -12.47 12.37 11.64
N ALA A 67 -11.40 13.01 11.16
CA ALA A 67 -11.41 14.43 10.77
C ALA A 67 -12.39 14.73 9.62
N ARG A 68 -12.61 13.75 8.74
CA ARG A 68 -13.52 13.87 7.58
C ARG A 68 -14.93 13.30 7.84
N GLY A 69 -15.18 12.73 9.02
CA GLY A 69 -16.45 12.08 9.33
C GLY A 69 -16.74 10.85 8.45
N LEU A 70 -15.70 10.15 7.98
CA LEU A 70 -15.83 8.98 7.13
C LEU A 70 -16.19 7.74 7.95
N ALA A 71 -17.00 6.88 7.34
CA ALA A 71 -17.40 5.60 7.91
C ALA A 71 -16.98 4.44 6.99
N ALA A 72 -16.89 3.24 7.55
CA ALA A 72 -16.61 2.03 6.77
C ALA A 72 -17.76 1.64 5.81
N LEU A 73 -18.96 2.17 6.02
CA LEU A 73 -20.13 1.87 5.19
C LEU A 73 -19.94 2.45 3.79
N GLY A 74 -20.09 1.62 2.76
CA GLY A 74 -19.90 2.03 1.37
C GLY A 74 -18.43 2.16 0.95
N ALA A 75 -17.48 1.76 1.80
CA ALA A 75 -16.08 1.64 1.39
C ALA A 75 -15.94 0.60 0.26
N PRO A 76 -15.06 0.84 -0.74
CA PRO A 76 -14.86 -0.10 -1.84
C PRO A 76 -14.35 -1.46 -1.33
N GLY A 77 -14.57 -2.52 -2.11
CA GLY A 77 -14.03 -3.85 -1.86
C GLY A 77 -12.49 -3.87 -1.80
N LEU A 78 -11.91 -4.85 -1.12
CA LEU A 78 -10.45 -5.02 -1.11
C LEU A 78 -9.92 -5.41 -2.50
N ASP A 79 -10.67 -6.24 -3.20
CA ASP A 79 -10.45 -6.66 -4.59
C ASP A 79 -10.63 -5.52 -5.59
N GLU A 80 -11.48 -4.53 -5.29
CA GLU A 80 -11.60 -3.32 -6.12
C GLU A 80 -10.33 -2.45 -6.06
N VAL A 81 -9.75 -2.28 -4.86
CA VAL A 81 -8.58 -1.41 -4.66
C VAL A 81 -7.26 -2.15 -4.94
N LEU A 82 -7.17 -3.42 -4.56
CA LEU A 82 -5.99 -4.30 -4.67
C LEU A 82 -6.35 -5.62 -5.37
N PRO A 83 -6.70 -5.58 -6.67
CA PRO A 83 -7.24 -6.73 -7.41
C PRO A 83 -6.27 -7.90 -7.51
N ASP A 84 -4.97 -7.61 -7.54
CA ASP A 84 -3.95 -8.63 -7.79
C ASP A 84 -2.64 -8.34 -7.03
N THR A 85 -1.67 -9.22 -7.20
CA THR A 85 -0.34 -9.07 -6.59
C THR A 85 0.41 -7.87 -7.17
N ALA A 86 0.21 -7.52 -8.45
CA ALA A 86 0.88 -6.38 -9.06
C ALA A 86 0.44 -5.06 -8.39
N ALA A 87 -0.86 -4.86 -8.19
CA ALA A 87 -1.40 -3.69 -7.49
C ALA A 87 -0.86 -3.56 -6.05
N ARG A 88 -0.66 -4.69 -5.35
CA ARG A 88 -0.07 -4.72 -3.99
C ARG A 88 1.40 -4.31 -3.99
N LEU A 89 2.16 -4.75 -5.00
CA LEU A 89 3.57 -4.39 -5.14
C LEU A 89 3.72 -2.92 -5.55
N GLU A 90 2.89 -2.43 -6.47
CA GLU A 90 2.89 -1.03 -6.94
C GLU A 90 2.67 -0.01 -5.81
N ILE A 91 1.73 -0.29 -4.92
CA ILE A 91 1.40 0.63 -3.81
C ILE A 91 2.34 0.46 -2.61
N GLY A 92 3.12 -0.62 -2.56
CA GLY A 92 4.04 -0.91 -1.45
C GLY A 92 3.38 -1.56 -0.24
N SER A 93 4.20 -2.22 0.58
CA SER A 93 3.73 -3.12 1.64
C SER A 93 2.89 -2.45 2.74
N VAL A 94 3.31 -1.28 3.22
CA VAL A 94 2.62 -0.55 4.31
C VAL A 94 1.25 -0.04 3.83
N ALA A 95 1.21 0.65 2.70
CA ALA A 95 -0.04 1.15 2.13
C ALA A 95 -0.99 0.00 1.77
N ALA A 96 -0.48 -1.08 1.17
CA ALA A 96 -1.28 -2.27 0.86
C ALA A 96 -1.86 -2.93 2.12
N ALA A 97 -1.07 -3.05 3.20
CA ALA A 97 -1.52 -3.62 4.46
C ALA A 97 -2.58 -2.75 5.14
N THR A 98 -2.39 -1.42 5.11
CA THR A 98 -3.34 -0.46 5.69
C THR A 98 -4.72 -0.57 5.04
N LEU A 99 -4.78 -0.77 3.72
CA LEU A 99 -6.04 -0.97 2.96
C LEU A 99 -6.77 -2.28 3.30
N GLY A 100 -6.24 -3.12 4.18
CA GLY A 100 -6.92 -4.30 4.69
C GLY A 100 -8.22 -3.96 5.44
N THR A 101 -8.31 -2.79 6.05
CA THR A 101 -9.53 -2.34 6.76
C THR A 101 -10.46 -1.56 5.83
N SER A 102 -11.77 -1.67 6.06
CA SER A 102 -12.78 -0.93 5.29
C SER A 102 -12.68 0.58 5.52
N ILE A 103 -12.35 1.03 6.73
CA ILE A 103 -12.18 2.46 7.01
C ILE A 103 -11.02 3.07 6.22
N ALA A 104 -9.90 2.35 6.09
CA ALA A 104 -8.78 2.78 5.27
C ALA A 104 -9.15 2.87 3.79
N ARG A 105 -9.99 1.96 3.31
CA ARG A 105 -10.52 2.01 1.94
C ARG A 105 -11.51 3.15 1.73
N ALA A 106 -12.27 3.56 2.74
CA ALA A 106 -13.08 4.77 2.68
C ALA A 106 -12.21 6.03 2.55
N VAL A 107 -11.14 6.14 3.36
CA VAL A 107 -10.16 7.23 3.24
C VAL A 107 -9.49 7.22 1.87
N PHE A 108 -9.06 6.05 1.38
CA PHE A 108 -8.53 5.91 0.03
C PHE A 108 -9.49 6.44 -1.01
N ALA A 109 -10.77 6.07 -0.93
CA ALA A 109 -11.78 6.49 -1.89
C ALA A 109 -11.93 8.02 -1.91
N ASP A 110 -12.01 8.62 -0.72
CA ASP A 110 -12.19 10.05 -0.51
C ASP A 110 -10.97 10.88 -0.95
N VAL A 111 -9.77 10.58 -0.45
CA VAL A 111 -8.56 11.38 -0.75
C VAL A 111 -8.10 11.26 -2.21
N THR A 112 -8.59 10.26 -2.93
CA THR A 112 -8.27 10.03 -4.35
C THR A 112 -9.45 10.30 -5.28
N ALA A 113 -10.55 10.87 -4.78
CA ALA A 113 -11.77 11.08 -5.56
C ALA A 113 -11.57 11.99 -6.77
N ALA A 114 -10.65 12.96 -6.69
CA ALA A 114 -10.35 13.91 -7.76
C ALA A 114 -9.31 13.39 -8.79
N VAL A 115 -8.85 12.14 -8.66
CA VAL A 115 -7.87 11.57 -9.58
C VAL A 115 -8.56 11.16 -10.88
N GLU A 116 -8.22 11.86 -11.95
CA GLU A 116 -8.70 11.61 -13.29
C GLU A 116 -7.57 11.20 -14.24
N VAL A 117 -7.94 10.57 -15.35
CA VAL A 117 -7.04 10.20 -16.45
C VAL A 117 -7.62 10.77 -17.73
N SER A 118 -6.78 11.45 -18.50
CA SER A 118 -7.17 12.07 -19.77
C SER A 118 -7.21 11.06 -20.92
N ASP A 119 -8.03 11.32 -21.93
CA ASP A 119 -8.08 10.51 -23.16
C ASP A 119 -6.72 10.45 -23.88
N ALA A 120 -5.89 11.49 -23.73
CA ALA A 120 -4.52 11.51 -24.25
C ALA A 120 -3.64 10.45 -23.57
N GLU A 121 -3.75 10.29 -22.24
CA GLU A 121 -3.04 9.25 -21.50
C GLU A 121 -3.54 7.84 -21.86
N VAL A 122 -4.85 7.67 -22.04
CA VAL A 122 -5.46 6.41 -22.50
C VAL A 122 -4.93 6.04 -23.88
N THR A 123 -4.95 6.98 -24.82
CA THR A 123 -4.43 6.81 -26.19
C THR A 123 -2.94 6.45 -26.18
N ALA A 124 -2.13 7.20 -25.42
CA ALA A 124 -0.69 6.96 -25.32
C ALA A 124 -0.37 5.61 -24.64
N TYR A 125 -1.21 5.16 -23.71
CA TYR A 125 -1.05 3.84 -23.10
C TYR A 125 -1.40 2.72 -24.08
N HIS A 126 -2.51 2.83 -24.81
CA HIS A 126 -2.93 1.85 -25.83
C HIS A 126 -1.85 1.69 -26.90
N ALA A 127 -1.31 2.79 -27.44
CA ALA A 127 -0.25 2.77 -28.44
C ALA A 127 1.02 2.04 -27.95
N ARG A 128 1.37 2.17 -26.67
CA ARG A 128 2.52 1.47 -26.07
C ARG A 128 2.23 0.02 -25.68
N ASN A 129 0.96 -0.32 -25.45
CA ASN A 129 0.53 -1.60 -24.91
C ASN A 129 -0.64 -2.21 -25.73
N PRO A 130 -0.50 -2.37 -27.06
CA PRO A 130 -1.62 -2.65 -27.95
C PRO A 130 -2.32 -3.99 -27.70
N LEU A 131 -1.66 -4.94 -27.01
CA LEU A 131 -2.23 -6.26 -26.71
C LEU A 131 -2.65 -6.45 -25.25
N ARG A 132 -2.47 -5.43 -24.40
CA ARG A 132 -2.68 -5.57 -22.94
C ARG A 132 -4.12 -5.88 -22.55
N PHE A 133 -5.08 -5.44 -23.37
CA PHE A 133 -6.52 -5.61 -23.18
C PHE A 133 -7.17 -6.49 -24.27
N ALA A 134 -6.35 -7.10 -25.13
CA ALA A 134 -6.83 -8.04 -26.14
C ALA A 134 -7.42 -9.28 -25.48
N GLU A 135 -8.57 -9.73 -25.97
CA GLU A 135 -9.18 -10.97 -25.49
C GLU A 135 -8.39 -12.18 -25.98
N ALA A 136 -8.15 -13.14 -25.07
CA ALA A 136 -7.46 -14.37 -25.44
C ALA A 136 -8.33 -15.16 -26.42
N GLN A 137 -7.76 -15.52 -27.57
CA GLN A 137 -8.44 -16.34 -28.56
C GLN A 137 -7.95 -17.79 -28.49
N THR A 138 -8.92 -18.71 -28.49
CA THR A 138 -8.66 -20.15 -28.65
C THR A 138 -8.74 -20.48 -30.13
N GLY A 139 -7.64 -20.94 -30.71
CA GLY A 139 -7.59 -21.35 -32.11
C GLY A 139 -8.23 -22.73 -32.35
N PRO A 140 -8.33 -23.14 -33.63
CA PRO A 140 -8.65 -24.53 -33.97
C PRO A 140 -7.68 -25.45 -33.23
N HIS A 141 -8.21 -26.49 -32.58
CA HIS A 141 -7.47 -27.44 -31.73
C HIS A 141 -7.14 -26.99 -30.30
N GLY A 142 -7.74 -25.90 -29.79
CA GLY A 142 -7.66 -25.54 -28.36
C GLY A 142 -6.39 -24.78 -27.95
N TRP A 143 -5.46 -24.54 -28.87
CA TRP A 143 -4.25 -23.77 -28.63
C TRP A 143 -4.53 -22.27 -28.61
N ARG A 144 -3.87 -21.53 -27.71
CA ARG A 144 -3.96 -20.07 -27.67
C ARG A 144 -3.28 -19.48 -28.91
N THR A 145 -3.99 -18.64 -29.63
CA THR A 145 -3.43 -17.86 -30.74
C THR A 145 -3.14 -16.43 -30.28
N ARG A 146 -2.23 -15.74 -30.97
CA ARG A 146 -1.99 -14.31 -30.71
C ARG A 146 -3.22 -13.53 -31.18
N PRO A 147 -3.92 -12.81 -30.28
CA PRO A 147 -5.07 -12.02 -30.69
C PRO A 147 -4.62 -10.79 -31.50
N PRO A 148 -5.47 -10.26 -32.39
CA PRO A 148 -5.28 -8.96 -32.97
C PRO A 148 -5.35 -7.88 -31.87
N ALA A 149 -4.72 -6.74 -32.11
CA ALA A 149 -4.88 -5.59 -31.22
C ALA A 149 -6.31 -5.04 -31.35
N PRO A 150 -7.06 -4.89 -30.24
CA PRO A 150 -8.37 -4.25 -30.29
C PRO A 150 -8.22 -2.77 -30.64
N ALA A 151 -9.24 -2.23 -31.30
CA ALA A 151 -9.32 -0.79 -31.57
C ALA A 151 -9.47 -0.02 -30.25
N LEU A 152 -9.04 1.24 -30.23
CA LEU A 152 -9.00 2.03 -29.00
C LEU A 152 -10.40 2.20 -28.39
N ASP A 153 -11.40 2.47 -29.21
CA ASP A 153 -12.81 2.62 -28.82
C ASP A 153 -13.36 1.37 -28.13
N GLU A 154 -12.97 0.17 -28.57
CA GLU A 154 -13.40 -1.11 -27.97
C GLU A 154 -12.89 -1.31 -26.54
N VAL A 155 -11.72 -0.74 -26.21
CA VAL A 155 -11.04 -0.96 -24.91
C VAL A 155 -10.83 0.31 -24.09
N HIS A 156 -11.32 1.45 -24.58
CA HIS A 156 -11.07 2.78 -23.99
C HIS A 156 -11.38 2.80 -22.50
N ASP A 157 -12.60 2.42 -22.13
CA ASP A 157 -13.07 2.48 -20.74
C ASP A 157 -12.31 1.52 -19.82
N ARG A 158 -11.93 0.35 -20.33
CA ARG A 158 -11.13 -0.64 -19.58
C ARG A 158 -9.72 -0.10 -19.32
N ILE A 159 -9.11 0.57 -20.29
CA ILE A 159 -7.82 1.23 -20.12
C ILE A 159 -7.95 2.41 -19.15
N ALA A 160 -8.95 3.27 -19.33
CA ALA A 160 -9.18 4.42 -18.46
C ALA A 160 -9.40 3.98 -17.00
N ALA A 161 -10.21 2.94 -16.75
CA ALA A 161 -10.41 2.38 -15.42
C ALA A 161 -9.11 1.81 -14.83
N HIS A 162 -8.33 1.07 -15.62
CA HIS A 162 -7.04 0.52 -15.19
C HIS A 162 -6.04 1.62 -14.80
N LEU A 163 -5.90 2.65 -15.65
CA LEU A 163 -5.01 3.77 -15.41
C LEU A 163 -5.45 4.59 -14.20
N ARG A 164 -6.75 4.89 -14.09
CA ARG A 164 -7.29 5.64 -12.95
C ARG A 164 -7.06 4.86 -11.65
N ALA A 165 -7.28 3.54 -11.64
CA ALA A 165 -7.01 2.72 -10.46
C ALA A 165 -5.52 2.77 -10.05
N ALA A 166 -4.59 2.67 -11.01
CA ALA A 166 -3.16 2.79 -10.76
C ALA A 166 -2.77 4.19 -10.24
N ALA A 167 -3.30 5.25 -10.87
CA ALA A 167 -3.06 6.63 -10.46
C ALA A 167 -3.59 6.91 -9.05
N ARG A 168 -4.77 6.39 -8.69
CA ARG A 168 -5.33 6.49 -7.33
C ARG A 168 -4.45 5.79 -6.29
N ARG A 169 -3.96 4.58 -6.58
CA ARG A 169 -2.99 3.89 -5.70
C ARG A 169 -1.72 4.71 -5.49
N GLN A 170 -1.17 5.26 -6.56
CA GLN A 170 0.00 6.14 -6.47
C GLN A 170 -0.29 7.41 -5.64
N ALA A 171 -1.41 8.08 -5.89
CA ALA A 171 -1.81 9.28 -5.17
C ALA A 171 -2.03 9.01 -3.68
N PHE A 172 -2.70 7.90 -3.33
CA PHE A 172 -2.87 7.50 -1.94
C PHE A 172 -1.54 7.22 -1.24
N ARG A 173 -0.61 6.51 -1.90
CA ARG A 173 0.73 6.26 -1.35
C ARG A 173 1.45 7.58 -1.06
N GLN A 174 1.47 8.50 -2.01
CA GLN A 174 2.11 9.81 -1.86
C GLN A 174 1.44 10.63 -0.74
N TRP A 175 0.11 10.61 -0.66
CA TRP A 175 -0.64 11.25 0.41
C TRP A 175 -0.29 10.66 1.77
N LEU A 176 -0.27 9.32 1.92
CA LEU A 176 0.04 8.65 3.17
C LEU A 176 1.47 8.95 3.62
N ASP A 177 2.44 8.90 2.69
CA ASP A 177 3.83 9.25 2.95
C ASP A 177 3.95 10.69 3.47
N ALA A 178 3.27 11.64 2.82
CA ALA A 178 3.26 13.05 3.24
C ALA A 178 2.59 13.26 4.60
N ARG A 179 1.48 12.57 4.88
CA ARG A 179 0.79 12.65 6.18
C ARG A 179 1.62 12.03 7.29
N CYS A 180 2.25 10.89 7.06
CA CYS A 180 3.19 10.28 8.00
C CYS A 180 4.37 11.21 8.28
N ALA A 181 4.98 11.80 7.25
CA ALA A 181 6.09 12.75 7.41
C ALA A 181 5.68 13.99 8.23
N ALA A 182 4.42 14.44 8.11
CA ALA A 182 3.92 15.60 8.85
C ALA A 182 3.49 15.30 10.29
N LEU A 183 3.07 14.07 10.60
CA LEU A 183 2.42 13.74 11.87
C LEU A 183 3.21 12.78 12.77
N VAL A 184 4.21 12.08 12.23
CA VAL A 184 4.87 10.97 12.92
C VAL A 184 6.25 11.37 13.42
N GLU A 185 6.46 11.17 14.71
CA GLU A 185 7.77 11.24 15.36
C GLU A 185 8.17 9.84 15.81
N LEU A 186 9.30 9.33 15.33
CA LEU A 186 9.80 7.99 15.70
C LEU A 186 10.74 8.08 16.90
N ALA A 187 10.64 7.12 17.82
CA ALA A 187 11.60 6.99 18.91
C ALA A 187 12.94 6.44 18.37
N PRO A 188 14.06 6.72 19.06
CA PRO A 188 15.36 6.14 18.70
C PRO A 188 15.30 4.60 18.60
N GLY A 189 15.86 4.05 17.54
CA GLY A 189 15.84 2.61 17.21
C GLY A 189 14.66 2.15 16.34
N TYR A 190 13.65 3.00 16.15
CA TYR A 190 12.48 2.75 15.30
C TYR A 190 12.50 3.55 14.00
N GLU A 191 13.64 4.16 13.64
CA GLU A 191 13.78 4.97 12.44
C GLU A 191 13.55 4.13 11.17
N HIS A 192 13.34 4.84 10.06
CA HIS A 192 13.10 4.21 8.76
C HIS A 192 14.22 3.23 8.37
N PRO A 193 13.93 2.03 7.83
CA PRO A 193 14.93 1.03 7.44
C PRO A 193 16.03 1.53 6.51
N GLY A 194 15.72 2.53 5.67
CA GLY A 194 16.67 3.18 4.76
C GLY A 194 17.46 4.35 5.35
N ASP A 195 17.30 4.67 6.65
CA ASP A 195 18.08 5.73 7.29
C ASP A 195 19.56 5.31 7.35
N PRO A 196 20.50 6.08 6.76
CA PRO A 196 21.92 5.74 6.71
C PRO A 196 22.59 5.69 8.08
N ARG A 197 21.97 6.27 9.11
CA ARG A 197 22.44 6.20 10.50
C ARG A 197 22.15 4.85 11.15
N GLN A 198 21.34 4.00 10.53
CA GLN A 198 20.97 2.71 11.10
C GLN A 198 22.09 1.68 10.95
N PRO A 199 22.43 0.95 12.03
CA PRO A 199 23.45 -0.10 11.97
C PRO A 199 23.04 -1.28 11.09
N ASP A 200 21.74 -1.44 10.86
CA ASP A 200 21.16 -2.50 10.02
C ASP A 200 20.94 -2.06 8.57
N ASN A 201 21.33 -0.84 8.18
CA ASN A 201 21.23 -0.40 6.80
C ASN A 201 22.36 -1.05 5.98
N THR A 202 22.00 -2.03 5.18
CA THR A 202 22.95 -2.79 4.33
C THR A 202 23.12 -2.15 2.95
N HIS A 203 22.32 -1.14 2.58
CA HIS A 203 22.50 -0.40 1.34
C HIS A 203 23.69 0.56 1.49
N LYS A 204 24.84 0.15 0.97
CA LYS A 204 25.98 1.03 0.75
C LYS A 204 25.79 1.70 -0.61
N HIS A 205 25.78 3.04 -0.63
CA HIS A 205 25.88 3.83 -1.86
C HIS A 205 27.29 3.72 -2.44
#